data_AF-A0A6C0IHY6-F1
#
_entry.id   AF-A0A6C0IHY6-F1
#
_cell.length_a   1.000
_cell.length_b   1.000
_cell.length_c   1.000
_cell.angle_alpha   90.00
_cell.angle_beta   90.00
_cell.angle_gamma   90.00
#
_symmetry.space_group_name_H-M   'P 1'
#
loop_
_entity.id
_entity.type
_entity.pdbx_description
1 polymer ?
#
loop_
_entity_poly.entity_id
_entity_poly.type
_entity_poly.pdbx_seq_one_letter_code
_entity_poly.pdbx_strand_id
1 'polypeptide(L)'
;MSNPDTMSSTNTMSSTNAMSSTEATSESASGLYMGLAEAVILLITIIVIFKFADNAIRNKILWILLPILAFVIAIGLNFCAQYMACGKMNGKNALKGAIASPVAVLVGLGVASVDSFRIPVASVFAPLFTESTNDIVKGNSGMNKRSSNSKNTAKKGKEECCAPQAFLTDLEDNYPLLKMCSYIFYISFSVMFGSIIGTGIATVC
;
A
#
# COMPACT_ATOMS: atom_id res chain seq x y z
N MET A 1 -21.36 -73.65 32.84
CA MET A 1 -21.95 -73.59 31.48
C MET A 1 -21.78 -72.15 31.00
N SER A 2 -20.63 -71.79 30.42
CA SER A 2 -20.24 -71.94 29.01
C SER A 2 -20.73 -70.76 28.15
N ASN A 3 -19.77 -69.87 27.81
CA ASN A 3 -19.69 -68.84 26.75
C ASN A 3 -20.06 -69.38 25.33
N PRO A 4 -19.96 -68.62 24.19
CA PRO A 4 -19.84 -67.17 23.85
C PRO A 4 -20.86 -66.79 22.71
N ASP A 5 -21.02 -65.56 22.17
CA ASP A 5 -20.29 -64.92 21.04
C ASP A 5 -20.91 -63.51 20.79
N THR A 6 -20.17 -62.39 20.80
CA THR A 6 -19.38 -61.76 19.71
C THR A 6 -20.17 -61.37 18.44
N MET A 7 -20.40 -60.06 18.24
CA MET A 7 -20.28 -59.29 16.97
C MET A 7 -20.70 -57.82 17.23
N SER A 8 -19.77 -56.86 17.19
CA SER A 8 -19.38 -56.07 15.99
C SER A 8 -20.56 -55.20 15.49
N SER A 9 -20.52 -53.87 15.43
CA SER A 9 -19.44 -53.02 14.93
C SER A 9 -19.54 -51.59 15.47
N THR A 10 -18.41 -51.08 15.95
CA THR A 10 -18.15 -49.65 16.16
C THR A 10 -17.90 -49.00 14.80
N ASN A 11 -18.89 -48.28 14.25
CA ASN A 11 -18.65 -47.39 13.11
C ASN A 11 -18.22 -46.01 13.61
N THR A 12 -16.96 -45.91 14.06
CA THR A 12 -16.20 -44.65 14.00
C THR A 12 -15.43 -44.66 12.70
N MET A 13 -16.02 -44.15 11.62
CA MET A 13 -15.25 -43.74 10.45
C MET A 13 -15.97 -42.65 9.66
N SER A 14 -15.19 -41.61 9.38
CA SER A 14 -15.31 -40.73 8.23
C SER A 14 -16.34 -39.61 8.28
N SER A 15 -15.91 -38.46 8.83
CA SER A 15 -16.24 -37.17 8.23
C SER A 15 -15.18 -36.13 8.58
N THR A 16 -13.92 -36.41 8.19
CA THR A 16 -12.79 -35.48 8.37
C THR A 16 -12.35 -34.82 7.06
N ASN A 17 -13.10 -34.98 5.96
CA ASN A 17 -12.68 -34.52 4.63
C ASN A 17 -13.54 -33.40 4.03
N ALA A 18 -14.49 -32.81 4.77
CA ALA A 18 -15.26 -31.66 4.29
C ALA A 18 -14.74 -30.30 4.80
N MET A 19 -13.75 -30.29 5.70
CA MET A 19 -13.26 -29.07 6.35
C MET A 19 -12.06 -28.42 5.63
N SER A 20 -11.47 -29.10 4.63
CA SER A 20 -10.29 -28.60 3.89
C SER A 20 -10.64 -27.77 2.64
N SER A 21 -11.81 -28.00 2.03
CA SER A 21 -12.22 -27.28 0.81
C SER A 21 -12.95 -25.96 1.11
N THR A 22 -13.55 -25.81 2.29
CA THR A 22 -14.20 -24.56 2.73
C THR A 22 -13.18 -23.53 3.24
N GLU A 23 -12.07 -23.97 3.85
CA GLU A 23 -10.99 -23.09 4.29
C GLU A 23 -10.29 -22.41 3.11
N ALA A 24 -9.91 -23.16 2.07
CA ALA A 24 -9.23 -22.62 0.89
C ALA A 24 -10.08 -21.63 0.06
N THR A 25 -11.41 -21.83 0.03
CA THR A 25 -12.32 -20.87 -0.62
C THR A 25 -12.59 -19.64 0.26
N SER A 26 -12.55 -19.76 1.58
CA SER A 26 -12.68 -18.61 2.50
C SER A 26 -11.44 -17.72 2.53
N GLU A 27 -10.23 -18.29 2.43
CA GLU A 27 -8.97 -17.52 2.40
C GLU A 27 -8.83 -16.71 1.11
N SER A 28 -9.16 -17.32 -0.04
CA SER A 28 -9.13 -16.64 -1.33
C SER A 28 -10.18 -15.54 -1.46
N ALA A 29 -11.37 -15.73 -0.89
CA ALA A 29 -12.40 -14.70 -0.83
C ALA A 29 -11.97 -13.53 0.07
N SER A 30 -11.40 -13.82 1.25
CA SER A 30 -10.92 -12.80 2.20
C SER A 30 -9.84 -11.91 1.60
N GLY A 31 -8.88 -12.49 0.89
CA GLY A 31 -7.85 -11.73 0.16
C GLY A 31 -8.43 -10.84 -0.94
N LEU A 32 -9.45 -11.32 -1.67
CA LEU A 32 -10.09 -10.56 -2.75
C LEU A 32 -10.84 -9.32 -2.22
N TYR A 33 -11.61 -9.45 -1.13
CA TYR A 33 -12.31 -8.30 -0.54
C TYR A 33 -11.35 -7.27 0.05
N MET A 34 -10.26 -7.74 0.67
CA MET A 34 -9.23 -6.86 1.21
C MET A 34 -8.48 -6.12 0.10
N GLY A 35 -8.14 -6.81 -0.99
CA GLY A 35 -7.53 -6.20 -2.18
C GLY A 35 -8.46 -5.22 -2.90
N LEU A 36 -9.77 -5.50 -2.99
CA LEU A 36 -10.75 -4.57 -3.55
C LEU A 36 -10.86 -3.29 -2.72
N ALA A 37 -10.93 -3.42 -1.40
CA ALA A 37 -10.96 -2.30 -0.47
C ALA A 37 -9.72 -1.40 -0.61
N GLU A 38 -8.53 -2.01 -0.70
CA GLU A 38 -7.28 -1.28 -0.93
C GLU A 38 -7.30 -0.55 -2.28
N ALA A 39 -7.69 -1.23 -3.36
CA ALA A 39 -7.76 -0.65 -4.70
C ALA A 39 -8.70 0.57 -4.75
N VAL A 40 -9.83 0.52 -4.04
CA VAL A 40 -10.78 1.66 -3.95
C VAL A 40 -10.14 2.84 -3.23
N ILE A 41 -9.44 2.61 -2.10
CA ILE A 41 -8.77 3.68 -1.35
C ILE A 41 -7.64 4.30 -2.18
N LEU A 42 -6.87 3.48 -2.89
CA LEU A 42 -5.82 3.96 -3.80
C LEU A 42 -6.39 4.77 -4.96
N LEU A 43 -7.44 4.30 -5.61
CA LEU A 43 -8.08 5.01 -6.71
C LEU A 43 -8.57 6.39 -6.26
N ILE A 44 -9.22 6.47 -5.10
CA ILE A 44 -9.70 7.74 -4.55
C ILE A 44 -8.53 8.65 -4.19
N THR A 45 -7.46 8.10 -3.61
CA THR A 45 -6.22 8.84 -3.30
C THR A 45 -5.64 9.46 -4.57
N ILE A 46 -5.50 8.68 -5.65
CA ILE A 46 -5.01 9.15 -6.95
C ILE A 46 -5.91 10.27 -7.48
N ILE A 47 -7.24 10.08 -7.47
CA ILE A 47 -8.19 11.09 -7.94
C ILE A 47 -8.04 12.40 -7.15
N VAL A 48 -7.95 12.33 -5.81
CA VAL A 48 -7.79 13.51 -4.96
C VAL A 48 -6.48 14.22 -5.26
N ILE A 49 -5.38 13.49 -5.51
CA ILE A 49 -4.10 14.15 -5.79
C ILE A 49 -4.07 14.77 -7.19
N PHE A 50 -4.66 14.13 -8.21
CA PHE A 50 -4.65 14.65 -9.59
C PHE A 50 -5.70 15.73 -9.87
N LYS A 51 -6.86 15.70 -9.20
CA LYS A 51 -7.95 16.65 -9.48
C LYS A 51 -7.80 17.97 -8.73
N PHE A 52 -7.13 17.99 -7.58
CA PHE A 52 -6.95 19.20 -6.79
C PHE A 52 -5.57 19.82 -7.03
N ALA A 53 -5.54 20.83 -7.92
CA ALA A 53 -4.35 21.61 -8.24
C ALA A 53 -3.87 22.47 -7.04
N ASP A 54 -4.80 22.90 -6.18
CA ASP A 54 -4.46 23.66 -4.97
C ASP A 54 -3.91 22.74 -3.87
N ASN A 55 -2.65 22.93 -3.54
CA ASN A 55 -1.92 22.16 -2.53
C ASN A 55 -2.56 22.24 -1.13
N ALA A 56 -3.15 23.38 -0.75
CA ALA A 56 -3.73 23.58 0.58
C ALA A 56 -5.07 22.86 0.73
N ILE A 57 -5.92 22.95 -0.29
CA ILE A 57 -7.22 22.25 -0.32
C ILE A 57 -6.97 20.74 -0.42
N ARG A 58 -6.05 20.32 -1.30
CA ARG A 58 -5.67 18.92 -1.46
C ARG A 58 -5.22 18.31 -0.14
N ASN A 59 -4.30 18.95 0.59
CA ASN A 59 -3.83 18.42 1.87
C ASN A 59 -4.98 18.29 2.88
N LYS A 60 -5.84 19.30 3.04
CA LYS A 60 -6.98 19.21 3.96
C LYS A 60 -7.93 18.07 3.62
N ILE A 61 -8.25 17.91 2.33
CA ILE A 61 -9.11 16.81 1.88
C ILE A 61 -8.44 15.47 2.15
N LEU A 62 -7.15 15.32 1.85
CA LEU A 62 -6.43 14.06 2.03
C LEU A 62 -6.34 13.63 3.50
N TRP A 63 -6.12 14.59 4.41
CA TRP A 63 -6.02 14.32 5.85
C TRP A 63 -7.38 14.01 6.52
N ILE A 64 -8.51 14.45 5.94
CA ILE A 64 -9.84 14.26 6.52
C ILE A 64 -10.61 13.14 5.80
N LEU A 65 -10.67 13.20 4.47
CA LEU A 65 -11.45 12.27 3.66
C LEU A 65 -10.86 10.86 3.73
N LEU A 66 -9.53 10.72 3.71
CA LEU A 66 -8.89 9.41 3.61
C LEU A 66 -9.09 8.56 4.89
N PRO A 67 -8.90 9.08 6.12
CA PRO A 67 -9.21 8.32 7.33
C PRO A 67 -10.70 7.99 7.47
N ILE A 68 -11.60 8.91 7.11
CA ILE A 68 -13.06 8.66 7.16
C ILE A 68 -13.44 7.54 6.20
N LEU A 69 -12.93 7.59 4.97
CA LEU A 69 -13.19 6.57 3.96
C LEU A 69 -12.64 5.21 4.39
N ALA A 70 -11.39 5.17 4.88
CA ALA A 70 -10.76 3.96 5.38
C ALA A 70 -11.53 3.36 6.56
N PHE A 71 -12.12 4.20 7.41
CA PHE A 71 -12.97 3.77 8.51
C PHE A 71 -14.28 3.12 8.02
N VAL A 72 -14.99 3.73 7.07
CA VAL A 72 -16.23 3.18 6.50
C VAL A 72 -15.97 1.83 5.83
N ILE A 73 -14.89 1.72 5.06
CA ILE A 73 -14.52 0.47 4.39
C ILE A 73 -14.13 -0.60 5.42
N ALA A 74 -13.35 -0.25 6.45
CA ALA A 74 -12.96 -1.18 7.51
C ALA A 74 -14.16 -1.71 8.31
N ILE A 75 -15.18 -0.88 8.56
CA ILE A 75 -16.43 -1.35 9.17
C ILE A 75 -17.06 -2.45 8.31
N GLY A 76 -17.19 -2.22 7.00
CA GLY A 76 -17.76 -3.21 6.07
C GLY A 76 -16.97 -4.52 6.06
N LEU A 77 -15.64 -4.43 5.96
CA LEU A 77 -14.77 -5.61 6.00
C LEU A 77 -14.89 -6.37 7.32
N ASN A 78 -14.94 -5.67 8.46
CA ASN A 78 -15.08 -6.30 9.76
C ASN A 78 -16.44 -6.98 9.96
N PHE A 79 -17.52 -6.42 9.39
CA PHE A 79 -18.83 -7.09 9.37
C PHE A 79 -18.81 -8.37 8.55
N CYS A 80 -18.20 -8.32 7.36
CA CYS A 80 -18.02 -9.50 6.51
C CYS A 80 -17.19 -10.58 7.23
N ALA A 81 -16.07 -10.18 7.84
CA ALA A 81 -15.19 -11.08 8.57
C ALA A 81 -15.90 -11.74 9.77
N GLN A 82 -16.68 -10.98 10.55
CA GLN A 82 -17.47 -11.52 11.65
C GLN A 82 -18.58 -12.46 11.20
N TYR A 83 -19.25 -12.13 10.09
CA TYR A 83 -20.29 -12.99 9.55
C TYR A 83 -19.72 -14.34 9.10
N MET A 84 -18.57 -14.34 8.42
CA MET A 84 -17.91 -15.57 7.97
C MET A 84 -17.32 -16.37 9.14
N ALA A 85 -16.72 -15.73 10.14
CA ALA A 85 -16.05 -16.42 11.25
C ALA A 85 -17.03 -16.88 12.35
N CYS A 86 -17.95 -16.02 12.77
CA CYS A 86 -18.80 -16.25 13.94
C CYS A 86 -20.26 -16.62 13.59
N GLY A 87 -20.69 -16.44 12.34
CA GLY A 87 -22.09 -16.60 11.93
C GLY A 87 -23.07 -15.59 12.55
N LYS A 88 -22.57 -14.63 13.33
CA LYS A 88 -23.34 -13.57 14.01
C LYS A 88 -22.62 -12.25 13.89
N MET A 89 -23.38 -11.16 13.69
CA MET A 89 -22.81 -9.82 13.53
C MET A 89 -22.87 -9.06 14.86
N ASN A 90 -21.70 -8.76 15.44
CA ASN A 90 -21.57 -7.94 16.64
C ASN A 90 -21.01 -6.56 16.26
N GLY A 91 -21.90 -5.60 16.03
CA GLY A 91 -21.51 -4.24 15.59
C GLY A 91 -20.50 -3.54 16.51
N LYS A 92 -20.51 -3.82 17.82
CA LYS A 92 -19.53 -3.28 18.77
C LYS A 92 -18.09 -3.76 18.48
N ASN A 93 -17.91 -5.04 18.19
CA ASN A 93 -16.60 -5.60 17.87
C ASN A 93 -16.14 -5.11 16.49
N ALA A 94 -17.07 -4.97 15.54
CA ALA A 94 -16.76 -4.51 14.19
C ALA A 94 -16.26 -3.06 14.19
N LEU A 95 -16.93 -2.20 14.98
CA LEU A 95 -16.54 -0.81 15.18
C LEU A 95 -15.18 -0.70 15.89
N LYS A 96 -14.96 -1.50 16.93
CA LYS A 96 -13.70 -1.49 17.68
C LYS A 96 -12.52 -1.89 16.80
N GLY A 97 -12.69 -2.91 15.95
CA GLY A 97 -11.68 -3.29 14.95
C GLY A 97 -11.47 -2.18 13.90
N ALA A 98 -12.52 -1.47 13.52
CA ALA A 98 -12.44 -0.45 12.47
C ALA A 98 -11.64 0.78 12.90
N ILE A 99 -11.53 1.07 14.20
CA ILE A 99 -10.74 2.20 14.73
C ILE A 99 -9.24 2.06 14.42
N ALA A 100 -8.72 0.83 14.25
CA ALA A 100 -7.33 0.61 13.87
C ALA A 100 -6.99 1.18 12.48
N SER A 101 -7.95 1.18 11.56
CA SER A 101 -7.78 1.64 10.17
C SER A 101 -7.48 3.14 10.05
N PRO A 102 -8.30 4.09 10.56
CA PRO A 102 -8.01 5.52 10.45
C PRO A 102 -6.71 5.90 11.18
N VAL A 103 -6.38 5.23 12.30
CA VAL A 103 -5.12 5.47 13.00
C VAL A 103 -3.93 5.05 12.14
N ALA A 104 -3.99 3.85 11.54
CA ALA A 104 -2.93 3.39 10.64
C ALA A 104 -2.78 4.32 9.43
N VAL A 105 -3.88 4.74 8.80
CA VAL A 105 -3.86 5.68 7.67
C VAL A 105 -3.26 7.02 8.07
N LEU A 106 -3.60 7.59 9.23
CA LEU A 106 -3.01 8.84 9.71
C LEU A 106 -1.51 8.71 9.97
N VAL A 107 -1.06 7.59 10.53
CA VAL A 107 0.37 7.29 10.71
C VAL A 107 1.06 7.20 9.36
N GLY A 108 0.50 6.45 8.41
CA GLY A 108 1.00 6.34 7.05
C GLY A 108 1.13 7.67 6.35
N LEU A 109 0.12 8.53 6.48
CA LEU A 109 0.11 9.87 5.92
C LEU A 109 1.14 10.78 6.58
N GLY A 110 1.32 10.65 7.89
CA GLY A 110 2.37 11.33 8.64
C GLY A 110 3.77 10.91 8.19
N VAL A 111 4.02 9.60 8.06
CA VAL A 111 5.31 9.08 7.56
C VAL A 111 5.56 9.54 6.13
N ALA A 112 4.54 9.46 5.26
CA ALA A 112 4.60 9.96 3.89
C ALA A 112 4.84 11.47 3.82
N SER A 113 4.47 12.25 4.84
CA SER A 113 4.68 13.70 4.84
C SER A 113 6.15 14.10 5.05
N VAL A 114 6.99 13.22 5.60
CA VAL A 114 8.41 13.53 5.90
C VAL A 114 9.30 13.07 4.75
N ASP A 115 10.10 13.99 4.19
CA ASP A 115 10.95 13.70 3.04
C ASP A 115 11.99 12.59 3.32
N SER A 116 12.53 12.53 4.54
CA SER A 116 13.54 11.53 4.92
C SER A 116 13.04 10.09 4.83
N PHE A 117 11.76 9.84 5.11
CA PHE A 117 11.18 8.51 4.97
C PHE A 117 10.84 8.19 3.51
N ARG A 118 10.76 9.15 2.60
CA ARG A 118 10.46 8.89 1.18
C ARG A 118 11.67 8.44 0.37
N ILE A 119 12.89 8.68 0.86
CA ILE A 119 14.15 8.36 0.15
C ILE A 119 14.26 6.88 -0.25
N PRO A 120 14.00 5.88 0.62
CA PRO A 120 14.11 4.47 0.23
C PRO A 120 13.15 4.11 -0.91
N VAL A 121 11.92 4.61 -0.84
CA VAL A 121 10.90 4.35 -1.85
C VAL A 121 11.28 5.02 -3.17
N ALA A 122 11.67 6.29 -3.12
CA ALA A 122 12.11 7.04 -4.29
C ALA A 122 13.31 6.40 -4.99
N SER A 123 14.24 5.78 -4.24
CA SER A 123 15.40 5.09 -4.82
C SER A 123 15.03 3.87 -5.68
N VAL A 124 13.93 3.17 -5.33
CA VAL A 124 13.43 2.02 -6.10
C VAL A 124 12.75 2.48 -7.39
N PHE A 125 12.10 3.64 -7.36
CA PHE A 125 11.38 4.19 -8.51
C PHE A 125 12.22 5.12 -9.40
N ALA A 126 13.35 5.64 -8.92
CA ALA A 126 14.22 6.54 -9.69
C ALA A 126 14.68 5.95 -11.05
N PRO A 127 15.08 4.65 -11.15
CA PRO A 127 15.47 4.07 -12.43
C PRO A 127 14.39 4.12 -13.49
N LEU A 128 13.11 3.94 -13.11
CA LEU A 128 11.95 3.96 -14.01
C LEU A 128 11.74 5.31 -14.71
N PHE A 129 12.18 6.41 -14.11
CA PHE A 129 12.04 7.76 -14.66
C PHE A 129 13.33 8.28 -15.31
N THR A 130 14.47 7.65 -15.02
CA THR A 130 15.78 8.06 -15.56
C THR A 130 15.98 7.57 -17.00
N GLU A 131 15.40 6.42 -17.35
CA GLU A 131 15.55 5.81 -18.68
C GLU A 131 14.97 6.68 -19.81
N SER A 132 13.87 7.40 -19.54
CA SER A 132 13.26 8.35 -20.49
C SER A 132 14.10 9.60 -20.76
N THR A 133 15.09 9.89 -19.92
CA THR A 133 15.95 11.09 -20.05
C THR A 133 17.16 10.82 -20.94
N ASN A 134 17.61 9.56 -21.02
CA ASN A 134 18.76 9.17 -21.83
C ASN A 134 18.47 9.20 -23.34
N ASP A 135 17.20 9.07 -23.76
CA ASP A 135 16.82 9.21 -25.17
C ASP A 135 16.66 10.67 -25.63
N ILE A 136 16.37 11.61 -24.71
CA ILE A 136 16.33 13.04 -25.03
C ILE A 136 17.75 13.62 -25.14
N VAL A 137 18.69 13.14 -24.33
CA VAL A 137 20.10 13.60 -24.39
C VAL A 137 20.89 12.93 -25.53
N LYS A 138 20.58 11.67 -25.89
CA LYS A 138 21.13 11.06 -27.11
C LYS A 138 20.52 11.62 -28.39
N GLY A 139 19.25 12.03 -28.38
CA GLY A 139 18.59 12.64 -29.54
C GLY A 139 19.05 14.07 -29.85
N ASN A 140 19.63 14.79 -28.88
CA ASN A 140 20.03 16.20 -29.05
C ASN A 140 21.55 16.43 -29.11
N SER A 141 22.36 15.38 -29.22
CA SER A 141 23.80 15.48 -29.56
C SER A 141 24.04 15.77 -31.05
N GLY A 142 23.10 16.47 -31.68
CA GLY A 142 23.02 16.68 -33.12
C GLY A 142 22.78 18.12 -33.56
N MET A 143 22.90 19.17 -32.72
CA MET A 143 22.97 20.54 -33.26
C MET A 143 23.48 21.60 -32.28
N ASN A 144 24.76 22.00 -32.40
CA ASN A 144 25.21 23.40 -32.50
C ASN A 144 26.74 23.49 -32.35
N LYS A 145 27.46 23.34 -33.47
CA LYS A 145 28.76 23.99 -33.65
C LYS A 145 28.50 25.50 -33.82
N ARG A 146 28.42 26.24 -32.71
CA ARG A 146 28.62 27.69 -32.72
C ARG A 146 29.63 28.06 -31.65
N SER A 147 30.86 28.17 -32.14
CA SER A 147 31.89 29.13 -31.72
C SER A 147 31.57 29.95 -30.47
N SER A 148 32.19 29.60 -29.35
CA SER A 148 32.76 30.64 -28.49
C SER A 148 34.12 30.17 -27.98
N ASN A 149 35.08 31.05 -28.17
CA ASN A 149 36.48 30.88 -27.87
C ASN A 149 36.64 31.07 -26.35
N SER A 150 36.84 30.00 -25.60
CA SER A 150 37.32 30.08 -24.22
C SER A 150 38.48 29.12 -24.05
N LYS A 151 39.66 29.60 -24.48
CA LYS A 151 40.92 29.10 -23.95
C LYS A 151 40.96 29.50 -22.48
N ASN A 152 40.94 28.52 -21.57
CA ASN A 152 42.04 28.35 -20.62
C ASN A 152 41.89 27.10 -19.76
N THR A 153 42.97 26.32 -19.81
CA THR A 153 43.55 25.50 -18.74
C THR A 153 42.77 24.29 -18.21
N ALA A 154 43.21 23.14 -18.72
CA ALA A 154 43.22 21.86 -18.05
C ALA A 154 43.68 21.95 -16.59
N LYS A 155 42.87 21.42 -15.68
CA LYS A 155 43.35 20.75 -14.47
C LYS A 155 42.61 19.43 -14.34
N LYS A 156 43.33 18.35 -14.66
CA LYS A 156 43.04 16.98 -14.25
C LYS A 156 42.94 16.95 -12.72
N GLY A 157 41.76 16.64 -12.23
CA GLY A 157 41.51 16.16 -10.88
C GLY A 157 40.22 15.37 -10.95
N LYS A 158 40.29 14.06 -10.69
CA LYS A 158 39.11 13.22 -10.47
C LYS A 158 38.29 13.83 -9.33
N GLU A 159 37.19 14.50 -9.66
CA GLU A 159 36.08 14.71 -8.74
C GLU A 159 34.93 13.77 -9.16
N GLU A 160 35.18 12.47 -9.08
CA GLU A 160 34.12 11.53 -8.74
C GLU A 160 34.09 11.48 -7.21
N CYS A 161 33.19 12.23 -6.58
CA CYS A 161 32.57 11.97 -5.27
C CYS A 161 31.92 13.23 -4.68
N CYS A 162 31.21 13.98 -5.50
CA CYS A 162 30.17 14.88 -5.01
C CYS A 162 29.09 14.84 -6.07
N ALA A 163 28.34 13.73 -6.13
CA ALA A 163 26.99 13.84 -6.66
C ALA A 163 26.38 15.02 -5.89
N PRO A 164 25.88 16.07 -6.56
CA PRO A 164 25.15 17.10 -5.84
C PRO A 164 24.14 16.35 -4.98
N GLN A 165 24.06 16.69 -3.70
CA GLN A 165 22.93 16.26 -2.89
C GLN A 165 21.72 16.95 -3.50
N ALA A 166 21.24 16.42 -4.63
CA ALA A 166 19.99 16.77 -5.22
C ALA A 166 19.02 16.42 -4.10
N PHE A 167 18.53 17.45 -3.42
CA PHE A 167 17.53 17.27 -2.40
C PHE A 167 16.40 16.53 -3.07
N LEU A 168 15.86 15.51 -2.40
CA LEU A 168 14.73 14.74 -2.90
C LEU A 168 13.62 15.68 -3.39
N THR A 169 13.48 16.82 -2.72
CA THR A 169 12.61 17.95 -3.05
C THR A 169 12.84 18.51 -4.46
N ASP A 170 14.08 18.76 -4.89
CA ASP A 170 14.37 19.28 -6.24
C ASP A 170 14.02 18.26 -7.33
N LEU A 171 14.19 16.97 -7.04
CA LEU A 171 13.83 15.91 -7.97
C LEU A 171 12.31 15.68 -8.01
N GLU A 172 11.64 15.76 -6.86
CA GLU A 172 10.18 15.68 -6.75
C GLU A 172 9.47 16.86 -7.44
N ASP A 173 10.07 18.06 -7.41
CA ASP A 173 9.52 19.24 -8.09
C ASP A 173 9.57 19.08 -9.63
N ASN A 174 10.60 18.40 -10.14
CA ASN A 174 10.71 18.08 -11.56
C ASN A 174 9.87 16.85 -11.97
N TYR A 175 9.64 15.91 -11.05
CA TYR A 175 8.89 14.67 -11.30
C TYR A 175 7.84 14.44 -10.20
N PRO A 176 6.67 15.08 -10.28
CA PRO A 176 5.62 14.95 -9.27
C PRO A 176 5.08 13.51 -9.13
N LEU A 177 5.29 12.67 -10.15
CA LEU A 177 4.97 11.24 -10.11
C LEU A 177 5.81 10.47 -9.08
N LEU A 178 7.07 10.86 -8.86
CA LEU A 178 7.94 10.20 -7.89
C LEU A 178 7.40 10.40 -6.47
N LYS A 179 6.99 11.63 -6.16
CA LYS A 179 6.32 11.99 -4.91
C LYS A 179 5.03 11.19 -4.74
N MET A 180 4.21 11.08 -5.78
CA MET A 180 2.97 10.29 -5.77
C MET A 180 3.20 8.83 -5.44
N CYS A 181 4.18 8.17 -6.07
CA CYS A 181 4.51 6.77 -5.81
C CYS A 181 4.84 6.52 -4.33
N SER A 182 5.57 7.45 -3.71
CA SER A 182 5.90 7.35 -2.28
C SER A 182 4.66 7.45 -1.39
N TYR A 183 3.75 8.39 -1.67
CA TYR A 183 2.48 8.52 -0.95
C TYR A 183 1.61 7.28 -1.09
N ILE A 184 1.46 6.79 -2.33
CA ILE A 184 0.69 5.58 -2.64
C ILE A 184 1.24 4.38 -1.86
N PHE A 185 2.55 4.18 -1.88
CA PHE A 185 3.20 3.08 -1.17
C PHE A 185 2.91 3.10 0.33
N TYR A 186 3.12 4.26 0.98
CA TYR A 186 2.90 4.37 2.43
C TYR A 186 1.43 4.25 2.83
N ILE A 187 0.53 4.81 2.03
CA ILE A 187 -0.91 4.67 2.26
C ILE A 187 -1.35 3.21 2.09
N SER A 188 -0.95 2.54 1.01
CA SER A 188 -1.20 1.11 0.78
C SER A 188 -0.74 0.27 1.96
N PHE A 189 0.52 0.43 2.36
CA PHE A 189 1.10 -0.32 3.46
C PHE A 189 0.32 -0.11 4.76
N SER A 190 -0.07 1.14 5.03
CA SER A 190 -0.79 1.48 6.25
C SER A 190 -2.23 0.97 6.27
N VAL A 191 -2.92 1.02 5.14
CA VAL A 191 -4.27 0.45 4.97
C VAL A 191 -4.23 -1.06 5.16
N MET A 192 -3.28 -1.75 4.51
CA MET A 192 -3.04 -3.18 4.68
C MET A 192 -2.82 -3.53 6.16
N PHE A 193 -1.87 -2.84 6.81
CA PHE A 193 -1.54 -3.08 8.21
C PHE A 193 -2.72 -2.82 9.15
N GLY A 194 -3.42 -1.70 8.97
CA GLY A 194 -4.61 -1.35 9.74
C GLY A 194 -5.76 -2.35 9.55
N SER A 195 -5.93 -2.87 8.34
CA SER A 195 -6.97 -3.87 8.02
C SER A 195 -6.67 -5.22 8.66
N ILE A 196 -5.41 -5.67 8.63
CA ILE A 196 -4.99 -6.93 9.27
C ILE A 196 -5.23 -6.86 10.79
N ILE A 197 -4.78 -5.78 11.44
CA ILE A 197 -4.99 -5.59 12.89
C ILE A 197 -6.47 -5.48 13.21
N GLY A 198 -7.22 -4.67 12.44
CA GLY A 198 -8.64 -4.44 12.66
C GLY A 198 -9.46 -5.73 12.54
N THR A 199 -9.13 -6.56 11.56
CA THR A 199 -9.77 -7.85 11.33
C THR A 199 -9.50 -8.81 12.49
N GLY A 200 -8.26 -8.89 12.96
CA GLY A 200 -7.90 -9.73 14.12
C GLY A 200 -8.66 -9.36 15.41
N ILE A 201 -8.97 -8.08 15.61
CA ILE A 201 -9.81 -7.63 16.74
C ILE A 201 -11.29 -7.95 16.49
N ALA A 202 -11.74 -7.80 15.25
CA ALA A 202 -13.14 -7.97 14.90
C ALA A 202 -13.58 -9.43 14.90
N THR A 203 -12.71 -10.39 14.60
CA THR A 203 -13.02 -11.83 14.50
C THR A 203 -13.06 -12.56 15.83
N VAL A 204 -12.79 -11.89 16.95
CA VAL A 204 -12.99 -12.47 18.29
C VAL A 204 -14.48 -12.58 18.57
N CYS A 205 -15.00 -13.80 18.42
CA CYS A 205 -16.22 -14.29 19.03
C CYS A 205 -15.89 -14.79 20.47
#